data_AF-A0A093VFU1-F1
#
_entry.id   AF-A0A093VFU1-F1
#
_cell.length_a   1.000
_cell.length_b   1.000
_cell.length_c   1.000
_cell.angle_alpha   90.00
_cell.angle_beta   90.00
_cell.angle_gamma   90.00
#
_symmetry.space_group_name_H-M   'P 1'
#
loop_
_entity.id
_entity.type
_entity.pdbx_description
1 polymer ?
#
loop_
_entity_poly.entity_id
_entity_poly.type
_entity_poly.pdbx_seq_one_letter_code
_entity_poly.pdbx_strand_id
1 'polypeptide(L)'
;MPSLEATADSSSARWRHLYKALSKPGPFSDEDWVPGSETIDALESSKILVIGAGGLGCEILKNLALSGFKDIHVIDMDTIDISNLNRQFLFRQSDVGKPKAEVAAAFVQKRVKGVKITPYVGKIQDKDEDYYMQFKIIVCGLDSIEARRWINSTLVGMVDPENPESLKPLIDGGTEGFKGQARVILPTLTSCIECQLDMHAPRAAVPLCTIATIPRQPQHCIEWAHQIAWQEKRKDEPFDSDDLDHISWIYQHALERAKQFSIPGVTFQLTQGVVKNIIPAIASTNAVVAASTTSEALKIATSCNPYLDNYMMYAGEEGVYTYTFTAEQKPDCPVCGNLARTIHVNPEITLEEFIESLGERAEAQLKKPSLRSEEKTLYQRFPPQLEEQTRPNLRMKLKDLVSDGQEVAVSDPAFTIDFRYKLVFS
;
A
#
# COMPACT_ATOMS: atom_id res chain seq x y z
N MET A 1 -5.49 61.02 10.90
CA MET A 1 -5.89 59.65 10.54
C MET A 1 -4.71 59.04 9.78
N PRO A 2 -3.93 58.15 10.42
CA PRO A 2 -2.80 57.52 9.76
C PRO A 2 -3.30 56.48 8.76
N SER A 3 -2.64 56.48 7.60
CA SER A 3 -2.86 55.66 6.42
C SER A 3 -2.75 54.16 6.71
N LEU A 4 -3.79 53.43 6.32
CA LEU A 4 -3.84 51.97 6.19
C LEU A 4 -3.02 51.49 4.98
N GLU A 5 -1.72 51.76 4.99
CA GLU A 5 -0.77 51.25 3.98
C GLU A 5 0.44 50.67 4.71
N ALA A 6 0.41 49.36 5.00
CA ALA A 6 1.56 48.45 5.09
C ALA A 6 1.24 47.14 5.86
N THR A 7 0.29 46.33 5.38
CA THR A 7 0.18 44.91 5.79
C THR A 7 -0.22 43.99 4.63
N ALA A 8 0.19 44.32 3.39
CA ALA A 8 0.04 43.41 2.26
C ALA A 8 1.38 42.70 1.99
N ASP A 9 1.52 41.41 2.26
CA ASP A 9 1.69 40.78 3.57
C ASP A 9 2.77 39.70 3.33
N SER A 10 3.70 39.46 4.24
CA SER A 10 4.83 38.53 4.03
C SER A 10 4.41 37.11 3.59
N SER A 11 3.18 36.73 3.92
CA SER A 11 2.50 35.49 3.50
C SER A 11 2.30 35.38 1.98
N SER A 12 1.92 36.47 1.31
CA SER A 12 1.68 36.49 -0.15
C SER A 12 2.99 36.29 -0.93
N ALA A 13 4.10 36.83 -0.43
CA ALA A 13 5.41 36.63 -1.04
C ALA A 13 5.88 35.16 -0.97
N ARG A 14 5.61 34.48 0.15
CA ARG A 14 5.93 33.06 0.34
C ARG A 14 5.17 32.16 -0.63
N TRP A 15 3.86 32.39 -0.80
CA TRP A 15 2.98 31.54 -1.60
C TRP A 15 2.79 32.01 -3.04
N ARG A 16 3.61 32.97 -3.50
CA ARG A 16 3.53 33.58 -4.83
C ARG A 16 3.38 32.58 -5.98
N HIS A 17 4.09 31.45 -5.93
CA HIS A 17 4.03 30.43 -6.98
C HIS A 17 2.70 29.69 -7.00
N LEU A 18 2.22 29.28 -5.83
CA LEU A 18 0.95 28.60 -5.64
C LEU A 18 -0.22 29.52 -5.98
N TYR A 19 -0.24 30.73 -5.40
CA TYR A 19 -1.33 31.68 -5.60
C TYR A 19 -1.44 32.16 -7.04
N LYS A 20 -0.31 32.26 -7.76
CA LYS A 20 -0.37 32.54 -9.21
C LYS A 20 -1.14 31.45 -9.97
N ALA A 21 -0.99 30.18 -9.59
CA ALA A 21 -1.71 29.07 -10.21
C ALA A 21 -3.18 29.00 -9.76
N LEU A 22 -3.49 29.39 -8.53
CA LEU A 22 -4.85 29.28 -7.97
C LEU A 22 -5.71 30.54 -8.14
N SER A 23 -5.13 31.68 -8.51
CA SER A 23 -5.85 32.96 -8.65
C SER A 23 -6.18 33.36 -10.08
N LYS A 24 -5.84 32.52 -11.08
CA LYS A 24 -6.14 32.81 -12.48
C LYS A 24 -6.59 31.55 -13.21
N PRO A 25 -7.69 31.59 -13.97
CA PRO A 25 -8.08 30.49 -14.83
C PRO A 25 -7.06 30.29 -15.95
N GLY A 26 -6.83 29.04 -16.32
CA GLY A 26 -6.06 28.63 -17.49
C GLY A 26 -6.95 27.99 -18.56
N PRO A 27 -6.41 27.71 -19.75
CA PRO A 27 -7.15 27.06 -20.84
C PRO A 27 -7.54 25.59 -20.53
N PHE A 28 -7.00 25.02 -19.47
CA PHE A 28 -7.29 23.65 -19.02
C PHE A 28 -8.06 23.62 -17.70
N SER A 29 -8.38 24.77 -17.11
CA SER A 29 -9.20 24.81 -15.89
C SER A 29 -10.65 24.44 -16.23
N ASP A 30 -11.33 23.79 -15.29
CA ASP A 30 -12.77 23.50 -15.44
C ASP A 30 -13.58 24.79 -15.56
N GLU A 31 -14.64 24.78 -16.37
CA GLU A 31 -15.47 25.98 -16.63
C GLU A 31 -16.13 26.53 -15.35
N ASP A 32 -16.48 25.63 -14.42
CA ASP A 32 -17.11 25.96 -13.15
C ASP A 32 -16.11 26.23 -12.01
N TRP A 33 -14.80 26.22 -12.29
CA TRP A 33 -13.78 26.46 -11.27
C TRP A 33 -13.75 27.92 -10.82
N VAL A 34 -13.72 28.15 -9.50
CA VAL A 34 -13.64 29.49 -8.90
C VAL A 34 -12.21 29.82 -8.45
N PRO A 35 -11.43 30.60 -9.24
CA PRO A 35 -10.07 30.98 -8.86
C PRO A 35 -10.07 32.05 -7.76
N GLY A 36 -9.02 32.07 -6.94
CA GLY A 36 -8.77 33.13 -5.96
C GLY A 36 -8.87 32.64 -4.53
N SER A 37 -9.35 33.52 -3.64
CA SER A 37 -9.34 33.29 -2.19
C SER A 37 -10.14 32.06 -1.77
N GLU A 38 -11.30 31.80 -2.38
CA GLU A 38 -12.16 30.66 -2.01
C GLU A 38 -11.45 29.31 -2.22
N THR A 39 -10.83 29.11 -3.39
CA THR A 39 -10.03 27.90 -3.65
C THR A 39 -8.82 27.79 -2.72
N ILE A 40 -8.17 28.91 -2.38
CA ILE A 40 -7.04 28.93 -1.45
C ILE A 40 -7.50 28.56 -0.03
N ASP A 41 -8.59 29.14 0.45
CA ASP A 41 -9.15 28.87 1.78
C ASP A 41 -9.63 27.41 1.87
N ALA A 42 -10.24 26.88 0.82
CA ALA A 42 -10.62 25.46 0.72
C ALA A 42 -9.40 24.53 0.76
N LEU A 43 -8.31 24.88 0.06
CA LEU A 43 -7.06 24.11 0.10
C LEU A 43 -6.44 24.13 1.51
N GLU A 44 -6.38 25.30 2.13
CA GLU A 44 -5.77 25.48 3.45
C GLU A 44 -6.58 24.82 4.58
N SER A 45 -7.91 24.74 4.43
CA SER A 45 -8.81 24.02 5.36
C SER A 45 -8.92 22.52 5.09
N SER A 46 -8.39 22.04 3.95
CA SER A 46 -8.44 20.62 3.59
C SER A 46 -7.59 19.78 4.53
N LYS A 47 -8.20 18.72 5.07
CA LYS A 47 -7.53 17.75 5.92
C LYS A 47 -7.01 16.57 5.10
N ILE A 48 -5.70 16.32 5.13
CA ILE A 48 -5.05 15.30 4.31
C ILE A 48 -4.45 14.22 5.19
N LEU A 49 -4.66 12.95 4.83
CA LEU A 49 -3.96 11.83 5.47
C LEU A 49 -2.81 11.36 4.59
N VAL A 50 -1.63 11.23 5.17
CA VAL A 50 -0.48 10.54 4.58
C VAL A 50 -0.29 9.20 5.28
N ILE A 51 -0.26 8.11 4.54
CA ILE A 51 -0.02 6.77 5.07
C ILE A 51 1.40 6.33 4.68
N GLY A 52 2.24 6.15 5.68
CA GLY A 52 3.66 5.89 5.56
C GLY A 52 4.50 7.17 5.66
N ALA A 53 5.56 7.11 6.47
CA ALA A 53 6.59 8.12 6.68
C ALA A 53 7.98 7.64 6.22
N GLY A 54 8.04 6.51 5.49
CA GLY A 54 9.23 6.05 4.78
C GLY A 54 9.63 6.95 3.59
N GLY A 55 10.61 6.54 2.78
CA GLY A 55 11.22 7.39 1.74
C GLY A 55 10.25 8.22 0.90
N LEU A 56 9.20 7.57 0.39
CA LEU A 56 8.12 8.23 -0.35
C LEU A 56 7.27 9.16 0.53
N GLY A 57 6.86 8.70 1.72
CA GLY A 57 6.13 9.51 2.71
C GLY A 57 6.86 10.77 3.17
N CYS A 58 8.18 10.70 3.38
CA CYS A 58 9.03 11.85 3.68
C CYS A 58 8.94 12.94 2.61
N GLU A 59 9.02 12.55 1.34
CA GLU A 59 8.89 13.46 0.21
C GLU A 59 7.46 14.03 0.11
N ILE A 60 6.43 13.19 0.27
CA ILE A 60 5.02 13.61 0.24
C ILE A 60 4.73 14.65 1.33
N LEU A 61 5.16 14.42 2.58
CA LEU A 61 4.96 15.38 3.68
C LEU A 61 5.61 16.73 3.39
N LYS A 62 6.84 16.74 2.87
CA LYS A 62 7.50 17.98 2.42
C LYS A 62 6.67 18.66 1.34
N ASN A 63 6.28 17.91 0.31
CA ASN A 63 5.61 18.46 -0.86
C ASN A 63 4.25 19.05 -0.48
N LEU A 64 3.42 18.33 0.28
CA LEU A 64 2.12 18.82 0.72
C LEU A 64 2.25 20.09 1.56
N ALA A 65 3.17 20.10 2.54
CA ALA A 65 3.42 21.26 3.39
C ALA A 65 3.92 22.49 2.59
N LEU A 66 4.61 22.28 1.47
CA LEU A 66 5.08 23.33 0.55
C LEU A 66 4.08 23.67 -0.57
N SER A 67 2.94 22.98 -0.62
CA SER A 67 1.87 23.17 -1.61
C SER A 67 0.60 23.79 -1.02
N GLY A 68 0.66 24.33 0.20
CA GLY A 68 -0.44 25.08 0.81
C GLY A 68 -1.33 24.28 1.77
N PHE A 69 -1.18 22.97 1.85
CA PHE A 69 -1.89 22.15 2.82
C PHE A 69 -1.43 22.46 4.26
N LYS A 70 -2.37 22.73 5.16
CA LYS A 70 -2.08 23.12 6.55
C LYS A 70 -2.42 22.05 7.58
N ASP A 71 -3.44 21.23 7.37
CA ASP A 71 -3.82 20.14 8.30
C ASP A 71 -3.51 18.78 7.68
N ILE A 72 -2.38 18.21 8.09
CA ILE A 72 -1.89 16.92 7.60
C ILE A 72 -1.86 15.93 8.77
N HIS A 73 -2.34 14.72 8.55
CA HIS A 73 -2.13 13.60 9.45
C HIS A 73 -1.13 12.63 8.82
N VAL A 74 -0.32 11.98 9.65
CA VAL A 74 0.59 10.93 9.18
C VAL A 74 0.47 9.68 10.05
N ILE A 75 0.30 8.52 9.42
CA ILE A 75 0.31 7.21 10.08
C ILE A 75 1.57 6.47 9.65
N ASP A 76 2.37 6.00 10.61
CA ASP A 76 3.46 5.06 10.36
C ASP A 76 3.72 4.24 11.64
N MET A 77 3.90 2.93 11.50
CA MET A 77 4.12 2.02 12.63
C MET A 77 5.60 1.78 12.94
N ASP A 78 6.50 2.17 12.04
CA ASP A 78 7.90 1.82 12.12
C ASP A 78 8.70 2.80 12.98
N THR A 79 9.85 2.31 13.44
CA THR A 79 10.91 3.12 14.02
C THR A 79 12.02 3.38 12.99
N ILE A 80 12.81 4.42 13.24
CA ILE A 80 13.89 4.84 12.34
C ILE A 80 15.08 3.88 12.48
N ASP A 81 15.52 3.32 11.35
CA ASP A 81 16.73 2.50 11.26
C ASP A 81 17.87 3.24 10.53
N ILE A 82 19.12 2.84 10.77
CA ILE A 82 20.31 3.44 10.11
C ILE A 82 20.21 3.32 8.58
N SER A 83 19.71 2.20 8.07
CA SER A 83 19.52 1.96 6.63
C SER A 83 18.54 2.92 5.98
N ASN A 84 17.73 3.66 6.77
CA ASN A 84 16.75 4.61 6.27
C ASN A 84 17.41 5.94 5.87
N LEU A 85 18.55 6.30 6.48
CA LEU A 85 19.15 7.63 6.38
C LEU A 85 19.69 7.96 4.98
N ASN A 86 19.88 6.97 4.11
CA ASN A 86 20.32 7.19 2.73
C ASN A 86 19.26 7.85 1.84
N ARG A 87 17.98 7.82 2.24
CA ARG A 87 16.84 8.29 1.42
C ARG A 87 15.74 9.00 2.22
N GLN A 88 15.63 8.76 3.51
CA GLN A 88 14.59 9.32 4.38
C GLN A 88 15.12 10.60 5.05
N PHE A 89 15.23 11.67 4.27
CA PHE A 89 15.95 12.90 4.65
C PHE A 89 15.32 13.70 5.80
N LEU A 90 14.16 13.31 6.31
CA LEU A 90 13.57 13.88 7.53
C LEU A 90 14.25 13.37 8.80
N PHE A 91 14.99 12.26 8.73
CA PHE A 91 15.61 11.60 9.87
C PHE A 91 17.10 11.89 9.98
N ARG A 92 17.64 11.88 11.19
CA ARG A 92 19.08 12.03 11.47
C ARG A 92 19.59 10.83 12.26
N GLN A 93 20.91 10.69 12.34
CA GLN A 93 21.55 9.65 13.15
C GLN A 93 21.07 9.68 14.62
N SER A 94 20.78 10.86 15.17
CA SER A 94 20.25 11.05 16.52
C SER A 94 18.80 10.60 16.71
N ASP A 95 18.12 10.23 15.63
CA ASP A 95 16.71 9.83 15.64
C ASP A 95 16.52 8.33 15.50
N VAL A 96 17.60 7.57 15.28
CA VAL A 96 17.56 6.11 15.21
C VAL A 96 16.89 5.53 16.46
N GLY A 97 15.94 4.62 16.26
CA GLY A 97 15.11 4.01 17.30
C GLY A 97 13.84 4.79 17.66
N LYS A 98 13.67 6.04 17.21
CA LYS A 98 12.43 6.81 17.46
C LYS A 98 11.35 6.47 16.42
N PRO A 99 10.06 6.70 16.72
CA PRO A 99 8.97 6.50 15.75
C PRO A 99 9.09 7.43 14.53
N LYS A 100 8.94 6.87 13.32
CA LYS A 100 9.06 7.65 12.07
C LYS A 100 8.01 8.76 11.98
N ALA A 101 6.76 8.46 12.30
CA ALA A 101 5.64 9.41 12.20
C ALA A 101 5.91 10.69 13.03
N GLU A 102 6.34 10.54 14.28
CA GLU A 102 6.59 11.66 15.19
C GLU A 102 7.76 12.53 14.72
N VAL A 103 8.89 11.90 14.38
CA VAL A 103 10.09 12.64 13.95
C VAL A 103 9.83 13.34 12.61
N ALA A 104 9.14 12.68 11.67
CA ALA A 104 8.78 13.27 10.38
C ALA A 104 7.88 14.50 10.57
N ALA A 105 6.83 14.36 11.37
CA ALA A 105 5.91 15.46 11.70
C ALA A 105 6.65 16.63 12.37
N ALA A 106 7.50 16.36 13.37
CA ALA A 106 8.25 17.38 14.08
C ALA A 106 9.26 18.11 13.16
N PHE A 107 9.95 17.38 12.29
CA PHE A 107 10.92 17.95 11.37
C PHE A 107 10.24 18.91 10.39
N VAL A 108 9.16 18.48 9.74
CA VAL A 108 8.47 19.29 8.73
C VAL A 108 7.82 20.52 9.37
N GLN A 109 7.15 20.40 10.52
CA GLN A 109 6.57 21.54 11.23
C GLN A 109 7.63 22.56 11.70
N LYS A 110 8.82 22.08 12.08
CA LYS A 110 9.94 22.97 12.41
C LYS A 110 10.40 23.75 11.18
N ARG A 111 10.50 23.08 10.03
CA ARG A 111 11.04 23.59 8.76
C ARG A 111 10.07 24.49 8.00
N VAL A 112 8.80 24.11 7.93
CA VAL A 112 7.74 24.76 7.17
C VAL A 112 6.77 25.39 8.17
N LYS A 113 6.74 26.73 8.25
CA LYS A 113 5.87 27.42 9.22
C LYS A 113 4.40 27.37 8.80
N GLY A 114 3.48 27.22 9.75
CA GLY A 114 2.04 27.29 9.48
C GLY A 114 1.39 25.99 8.99
N VAL A 115 2.14 24.89 8.89
CA VAL A 115 1.58 23.53 8.76
C VAL A 115 1.47 22.89 10.14
N LYS A 116 0.37 22.20 10.38
CA LYS A 116 0.14 21.31 11.52
C LYS A 116 0.18 19.88 10.99
N ILE A 117 1.04 19.05 11.58
CA ILE A 117 1.13 17.63 11.26
C ILE A 117 0.85 16.82 12.51
N THR A 118 -0.24 16.05 12.47
CA THR A 118 -0.65 15.17 13.57
C THR A 118 -0.12 13.75 13.32
N PRO A 119 0.89 13.28 14.05
CA PRO A 119 1.41 11.93 13.88
C PRO A 119 0.54 10.91 14.62
N TYR A 120 0.47 9.70 14.06
CA TYR A 120 -0.04 8.51 14.72
C TYR A 120 0.98 7.38 14.54
N VAL A 121 1.48 6.88 15.67
CA VAL A 121 2.41 5.75 15.73
C VAL A 121 1.60 4.48 15.89
N GLY A 122 1.42 3.76 14.79
CA GLY A 122 0.59 2.57 14.79
C GLY A 122 0.20 2.12 13.39
N LYS A 123 -0.59 1.07 13.35
CA LYS A 123 -1.06 0.45 12.11
C LYS A 123 -2.25 1.21 11.57
N ILE A 124 -2.46 1.17 10.27
CA ILE A 124 -3.68 1.71 9.66
C ILE A 124 -4.92 0.99 10.19
N GLN A 125 -4.80 -0.31 10.47
CA GLN A 125 -5.87 -1.15 11.02
C GLN A 125 -6.33 -0.75 12.43
N ASP A 126 -5.59 0.10 13.14
CA ASP A 126 -5.97 0.56 14.47
C ASP A 126 -7.02 1.69 14.45
N LYS A 127 -7.30 2.24 13.26
CA LYS A 127 -8.27 3.32 13.05
C LYS A 127 -9.57 2.78 12.47
N ASP A 128 -10.66 3.36 12.93
CA ASP A 128 -12.02 3.07 12.47
C ASP A 128 -12.39 3.92 11.25
N GLU A 129 -13.55 3.60 10.69
CA GLU A 129 -14.12 4.29 9.54
C GLU A 129 -14.30 5.80 9.78
N ASP A 130 -14.77 6.16 10.98
CA ASP A 130 -14.97 7.56 11.41
C ASP A 130 -13.67 8.36 11.32
N TYR A 131 -12.54 7.74 11.69
CA TYR A 131 -11.24 8.37 11.51
C TYR A 131 -10.94 8.63 10.03
N TYR A 132 -11.23 7.73 9.10
CA TYR A 132 -10.96 7.95 7.68
C TYR A 132 -11.93 8.96 7.04
N MET A 133 -13.18 9.01 7.51
CA MET A 133 -14.21 9.93 7.01
C MET A 133 -13.85 11.41 7.17
N GLN A 134 -12.98 11.76 8.12
CA GLN A 134 -12.60 13.17 8.38
C GLN A 134 -11.68 13.78 7.31
N PHE A 135 -11.08 12.97 6.43
CA PHE A 135 -10.10 13.44 5.46
C PHE A 135 -10.76 13.83 4.14
N LYS A 136 -10.19 14.81 3.44
CA LYS A 136 -10.58 15.16 2.07
C LYS A 136 -9.88 14.25 1.06
N ILE A 137 -8.60 13.95 1.27
CA ILE A 137 -7.77 13.14 0.37
C ILE A 137 -6.84 12.27 1.23
N ILE A 138 -6.58 11.05 0.77
CA ILE A 138 -5.63 10.13 1.38
C ILE A 138 -4.50 9.86 0.39
N VAL A 139 -3.25 10.02 0.82
CA VAL A 139 -2.06 9.81 -0.01
C VAL A 139 -1.20 8.70 0.61
N CYS A 140 -0.95 7.65 -0.15
CA CYS A 140 -0.23 6.46 0.31
C CYS A 140 1.21 6.44 -0.22
N GLY A 141 2.15 6.22 0.70
CA GLY A 141 3.55 5.90 0.44
C GLY A 141 3.95 4.55 1.03
N LEU A 142 3.03 3.57 0.95
CA LEU A 142 3.16 2.24 1.55
C LEU A 142 4.21 1.37 0.85
N ASP A 143 4.73 0.37 1.53
CA ASP A 143 5.73 -0.57 1.01
C ASP A 143 5.20 -2.01 0.87
N SER A 144 4.00 -2.29 1.38
CA SER A 144 3.33 -3.59 1.25
C SER A 144 2.06 -3.52 0.39
N ILE A 145 1.78 -4.61 -0.32
CA ILE A 145 0.53 -4.78 -1.07
C ILE A 145 -0.65 -4.94 -0.11
N GLU A 146 -0.46 -5.67 0.99
CA GLU A 146 -1.50 -5.90 2.00
C GLU A 146 -2.05 -4.60 2.59
N ALA A 147 -1.18 -3.66 2.98
CA ALA A 147 -1.61 -2.37 3.49
C ALA A 147 -2.37 -1.55 2.43
N ARG A 148 -1.93 -1.60 1.16
CA ARG A 148 -2.62 -0.94 0.03
C ARG A 148 -4.01 -1.51 -0.20
N ARG A 149 -4.13 -2.84 -0.17
CA ARG A 149 -5.40 -3.55 -0.32
C ARG A 149 -6.35 -3.26 0.83
N TRP A 150 -5.86 -3.21 2.07
CA TRP A 150 -6.67 -2.88 3.24
C TRP A 150 -7.22 -1.45 3.19
N ILE A 151 -6.39 -0.45 2.87
CA ILE A 151 -6.91 0.92 2.76
C ILE A 151 -7.86 1.05 1.57
N ASN A 152 -7.57 0.35 0.45
CA ASN A 152 -8.46 0.35 -0.70
C ASN A 152 -9.85 -0.21 -0.38
N SER A 153 -9.93 -1.37 0.28
CA SER A 153 -11.21 -1.96 0.67
C SER A 153 -11.95 -1.10 1.68
N THR A 154 -11.24 -0.49 2.62
CA THR A 154 -11.83 0.45 3.60
C THR A 154 -12.47 1.65 2.90
N LEU A 155 -11.76 2.33 2.01
CA LEU A 155 -12.28 3.51 1.32
C LEU A 155 -13.39 3.19 0.32
N VAL A 156 -13.39 1.99 -0.27
CA VAL A 156 -14.50 1.52 -1.11
C VAL A 156 -15.73 1.18 -0.26
N GLY A 157 -15.55 0.53 0.88
CA GLY A 157 -16.63 0.20 1.80
C GLY A 157 -17.31 1.42 2.43
N MET A 158 -16.57 2.52 2.56
CA MET A 158 -17.08 3.81 3.05
C MET A 158 -18.01 4.53 2.07
N VAL A 159 -17.99 4.19 0.77
CA VAL A 159 -18.75 4.96 -0.21
C VAL A 159 -20.25 4.75 -0.04
N ASP A 160 -20.93 5.83 0.29
CA ASP A 160 -22.37 5.94 0.38
C ASP A 160 -22.90 6.81 -0.79
N PRO A 161 -23.71 6.23 -1.71
CA PRO A 161 -24.32 6.96 -2.82
C PRO A 161 -25.19 8.15 -2.40
N GLU A 162 -25.71 8.17 -1.16
CA GLU A 162 -26.53 9.26 -0.63
C GLU A 162 -25.68 10.39 -0.03
N ASN A 163 -24.39 10.14 0.22
CA ASN A 163 -23.46 11.09 0.80
C ASN A 163 -22.18 11.22 -0.06
N PRO A 164 -22.10 12.20 -0.97
CA PRO A 164 -20.92 12.40 -1.82
C PRO A 164 -19.61 12.61 -1.05
N GLU A 165 -19.67 13.16 0.17
CA GLU A 165 -18.49 13.38 1.01
C GLU A 165 -17.90 12.08 1.57
N SER A 166 -18.62 10.96 1.46
CA SER A 166 -18.11 9.64 1.85
C SER A 166 -17.00 9.14 0.93
N LEU A 167 -17.00 9.58 -0.34
CA LEU A 167 -15.95 9.25 -1.29
C LEU A 167 -14.68 10.01 -0.94
N LYS A 168 -13.64 9.26 -0.54
CA LYS A 168 -12.32 9.80 -0.25
C LYS A 168 -11.35 9.43 -1.38
N PRO A 169 -10.93 10.40 -2.22
CA PRO A 169 -9.90 10.15 -3.22
C PRO A 169 -8.63 9.57 -2.59
N LEU A 170 -8.17 8.47 -3.15
CA LEU A 170 -6.94 7.79 -2.77
C LEU A 170 -5.88 8.04 -3.84
N ILE A 171 -4.73 8.55 -3.43
CA ILE A 171 -3.56 8.71 -4.29
C ILE A 171 -2.48 7.75 -3.82
N ASP A 172 -2.19 6.71 -4.59
CA ASP A 172 -1.18 5.71 -4.24
C ASP A 172 0.11 5.96 -5.01
N GLY A 173 1.24 5.94 -4.29
CA GLY A 173 2.56 5.90 -4.89
C GLY A 173 3.30 4.61 -4.54
N GLY A 174 4.09 4.11 -5.49
CA GLY A 174 4.98 2.97 -5.29
C GLY A 174 6.32 3.17 -5.96
N THR A 175 7.37 2.61 -5.39
CA THR A 175 8.73 2.70 -5.93
C THR A 175 9.48 1.39 -5.73
N GLU A 176 10.32 1.03 -6.71
CA GLU A 176 11.24 -0.09 -6.66
C GLU A 176 12.44 0.22 -7.55
N GLY A 177 13.61 0.44 -6.93
CA GLY A 177 14.83 0.83 -7.63
C GLY A 177 14.65 2.11 -8.45
N PHE A 178 14.77 1.98 -9.77
CA PHE A 178 14.58 3.06 -10.74
C PHE A 178 13.18 3.08 -11.36
N LYS A 179 12.26 2.22 -10.90
CA LYS A 179 10.87 2.20 -11.33
C LYS A 179 9.96 2.79 -10.27
N GLY A 180 8.87 3.39 -10.71
CA GLY A 180 7.83 3.85 -9.81
C GLY A 180 6.50 4.06 -10.51
N GLN A 181 5.49 4.31 -9.71
CA GLN A 181 4.15 4.56 -10.20
C GLN A 181 3.41 5.53 -9.28
N ALA A 182 2.51 6.31 -9.87
CA ALA A 182 1.52 7.10 -9.16
C ALA A 182 0.13 6.72 -9.70
N ARG A 183 -0.84 6.58 -8.80
CA ARG A 183 -2.21 6.23 -9.13
C ARG A 183 -3.19 7.19 -8.47
N VAL A 184 -4.24 7.56 -9.19
CA VAL A 184 -5.39 8.29 -8.64
C VAL A 184 -6.59 7.36 -8.68
N ILE A 185 -7.15 7.09 -7.51
CA ILE A 185 -8.26 6.17 -7.32
C ILE A 185 -9.39 6.97 -6.69
N LEU A 186 -10.48 7.10 -7.44
CA LEU A 186 -11.79 7.48 -6.93
C LEU A 186 -12.54 6.17 -6.62
N PRO A 187 -12.74 5.83 -5.33
CA PRO A 187 -13.46 4.63 -4.93
C PRO A 187 -14.79 4.51 -5.69
N THR A 188 -15.15 3.27 -6.10
CA THR A 188 -16.33 2.90 -6.90
C THR A 188 -16.48 3.53 -8.30
N LEU A 189 -15.75 4.60 -8.63
CA LEU A 189 -15.83 5.30 -9.92
C LEU A 189 -14.71 4.96 -10.90
N THR A 190 -13.53 4.61 -10.38
CA THR A 190 -12.34 4.32 -11.20
C THR A 190 -11.73 2.97 -10.81
N SER A 191 -10.76 2.50 -11.60
CA SER A 191 -10.02 1.27 -11.31
C SER A 191 -9.30 1.35 -9.95
N CYS A 192 -9.70 0.50 -9.01
CA CYS A 192 -9.13 0.45 -7.66
C CYS A 192 -7.87 -0.43 -7.59
N ILE A 193 -7.25 -0.57 -6.42
CA ILE A 193 -6.06 -1.43 -6.24
C ILE A 193 -6.35 -2.88 -6.68
N GLU A 194 -7.48 -3.46 -6.28
CA GLU A 194 -7.85 -4.83 -6.65
C GLU A 194 -8.14 -5.02 -8.15
N CYS A 195 -8.55 -3.97 -8.87
CA CYS A 195 -8.71 -4.06 -10.33
C CYS A 195 -7.37 -4.34 -11.03
N GLN A 196 -6.25 -3.95 -10.40
CA GLN A 196 -4.91 -4.01 -10.98
C GLN A 196 -3.99 -4.98 -10.23
N LEU A 197 -4.56 -5.85 -9.37
CA LEU A 197 -3.78 -6.77 -8.53
C LEU A 197 -2.90 -7.72 -9.37
N ASP A 198 -3.36 -8.07 -10.56
CA ASP A 198 -2.66 -8.87 -11.57
C ASP A 198 -1.45 -8.16 -12.20
N MET A 199 -1.42 -6.82 -12.19
CA MET A 199 -0.25 -6.05 -12.63
C MET A 199 0.89 -6.09 -11.61
N HIS A 200 0.60 -6.43 -10.36
CA HIS A 200 1.65 -6.70 -9.38
C HIS A 200 2.24 -8.06 -9.70
N ALA A 201 3.48 -8.09 -10.21
CA ALA A 201 4.18 -9.33 -10.50
C ALA A 201 4.19 -10.20 -9.23
N PRO A 202 3.55 -11.39 -9.22
CA PRO A 202 3.66 -12.29 -8.10
C PRO A 202 5.14 -12.62 -7.91
N ARG A 203 5.65 -12.46 -6.70
CA ARG A 203 7.02 -12.87 -6.40
C ARG A 203 7.09 -14.36 -6.65
N ALA A 204 8.01 -14.79 -7.51
CA ALA A 204 8.24 -16.20 -7.75
C ALA A 204 8.69 -16.86 -6.44
N ALA A 205 7.76 -17.55 -5.76
CA ALA A 205 8.11 -18.37 -4.62
C ALA A 205 9.05 -19.49 -5.12
N VAL A 206 10.24 -19.58 -4.53
CA VAL A 206 11.17 -20.65 -4.88
C VAL A 206 10.55 -21.95 -4.35
N PRO A 207 10.33 -22.99 -5.20
CA PRO A 207 9.68 -24.21 -4.73
C PRO A 207 10.43 -24.86 -3.57
N LEU A 208 9.70 -25.32 -2.54
CA LEU A 208 10.29 -25.91 -1.34
C LEU A 208 11.24 -27.07 -1.67
N CYS A 209 10.91 -27.91 -2.66
CA CYS A 209 11.76 -29.00 -3.12
C CYS A 209 13.12 -28.48 -3.65
N THR A 210 13.14 -27.35 -4.35
CA THR A 210 14.37 -26.71 -4.85
C THR A 210 15.23 -26.22 -3.70
N ILE A 211 14.63 -25.57 -2.70
CA ILE A 211 15.33 -25.08 -1.51
C ILE A 211 15.89 -26.24 -0.68
N ALA A 212 15.07 -27.29 -0.47
CA ALA A 212 15.37 -28.42 0.39
C ALA A 212 16.35 -29.43 -0.21
N THR A 213 16.32 -29.66 -1.53
CA THR A 213 17.05 -30.78 -2.14
C THR A 213 18.08 -30.38 -3.20
N ILE A 214 17.78 -29.42 -4.07
CA ILE A 214 18.64 -29.06 -5.23
C ILE A 214 18.77 -27.54 -5.35
N PRO A 215 19.48 -26.86 -4.42
CA PRO A 215 19.75 -25.43 -4.56
C PRO A 215 20.62 -25.19 -5.80
N ARG A 216 20.38 -24.08 -6.50
CA ARG A 216 21.08 -23.70 -7.74
C ARG A 216 21.65 -22.29 -7.70
N GLN A 217 21.11 -21.45 -6.83
CA GLN A 217 21.47 -20.05 -6.67
C GLN A 217 21.83 -19.79 -5.20
N PRO A 218 22.68 -18.78 -4.92
CA PRO A 218 23.03 -18.45 -3.53
C PRO A 218 21.80 -18.07 -2.69
N GLN A 219 20.78 -17.46 -3.31
CA GLN A 219 19.49 -17.17 -2.68
C GLN A 219 18.80 -18.43 -2.14
N HIS A 220 18.87 -19.56 -2.85
CA HIS A 220 18.26 -20.82 -2.40
C HIS A 220 18.94 -21.35 -1.12
N CYS A 221 20.24 -21.13 -0.99
CA CYS A 221 20.99 -21.54 0.21
C CYS A 221 20.60 -20.68 1.43
N ILE A 222 20.37 -19.39 1.20
CA ILE A 222 19.91 -18.45 2.23
C ILE A 222 18.47 -18.79 2.66
N GLU A 223 17.56 -18.99 1.71
CA GLU A 223 16.17 -19.39 2.00
C GLU A 223 16.11 -20.73 2.73
N TRP A 224 16.99 -21.69 2.39
CA TRP A 224 17.07 -22.93 3.15
C TRP A 224 17.48 -22.68 4.60
N ALA A 225 18.49 -21.84 4.82
CA ALA A 225 18.94 -21.53 6.17
C ALA A 225 17.85 -20.83 6.99
N HIS A 226 17.09 -19.94 6.35
CA HIS A 226 16.01 -19.16 6.96
C HIS A 226 14.74 -19.98 7.23
N GLN A 227 14.23 -20.70 6.24
CA GLN A 227 12.93 -21.37 6.34
C GLN A 227 13.04 -22.77 6.94
N ILE A 228 14.14 -23.50 6.69
CA ILE A 228 14.28 -24.90 7.08
C ILE A 228 15.26 -25.05 8.24
N ALA A 229 16.51 -24.62 8.06
CA ALA A 229 17.56 -24.87 9.06
C ALA A 229 17.28 -24.14 10.38
N TRP A 230 16.77 -22.91 10.34
CA TRP A 230 16.37 -22.18 11.53
C TRP A 230 15.30 -22.93 12.30
N GLN A 231 14.22 -23.34 11.62
CA GLN A 231 13.14 -24.10 12.24
C GLN A 231 13.59 -25.47 12.76
N GLU A 232 14.60 -26.11 12.16
CA GLU A 232 15.11 -27.39 12.65
C GLU A 232 16.02 -27.22 13.87
N LYS A 233 16.91 -26.22 13.87
CA LYS A 233 17.99 -26.06 14.84
C LYS A 233 17.69 -25.07 15.97
N ARG A 234 16.75 -24.14 15.76
CA ARG A 234 16.34 -23.07 16.70
C ARG A 234 14.82 -23.03 16.83
N LYS A 235 14.21 -24.18 17.15
CA LYS A 235 12.74 -24.35 17.25
C LYS A 235 12.06 -23.39 18.23
N ASP A 236 12.75 -23.05 19.31
CA ASP A 236 12.17 -22.30 20.43
C ASP A 236 12.42 -20.78 20.33
N GLU A 237 13.14 -20.33 19.31
CA GLU A 237 13.54 -18.93 19.13
C GLU A 237 12.91 -18.34 17.87
N PRO A 238 12.03 -17.32 17.99
CA PRO A 238 11.47 -16.66 16.82
C PRO A 238 12.59 -15.94 16.06
N PHE A 239 12.60 -16.11 14.74
CA PHE A 239 13.56 -15.42 13.91
C PHE A 239 13.25 -13.91 13.88
N ASP A 240 14.21 -13.12 14.32
CA ASP A 240 14.23 -11.66 14.16
C ASP A 240 15.17 -11.29 13.01
N SER A 241 14.63 -10.66 11.97
CA SER A 241 15.39 -10.22 10.82
C SER A 241 16.24 -8.98 11.08
N ASP A 242 15.92 -8.19 12.11
CA ASP A 242 16.66 -6.98 12.47
C ASP A 242 17.82 -7.27 13.43
N ASP A 243 17.86 -8.46 14.02
CA ASP A 243 18.97 -8.93 14.84
C ASP A 243 20.18 -9.37 13.98
N LEU A 244 21.34 -8.74 14.23
CA LEU A 244 22.58 -9.02 13.52
C LEU A 244 23.13 -10.42 13.81
N ASP A 245 22.91 -10.97 14.99
CA ASP A 245 23.35 -12.32 15.37
C ASP A 245 22.52 -13.37 14.63
N HIS A 246 21.21 -13.14 14.49
CA HIS A 246 20.32 -13.98 13.69
C HIS A 246 20.72 -13.99 12.22
N ILE A 247 20.92 -12.81 11.63
CA ILE A 247 21.39 -12.70 10.23
C ILE A 247 22.75 -13.35 10.04
N SER A 248 23.67 -13.18 11.01
CA SER A 248 24.99 -13.82 10.97
C SER A 248 24.87 -15.34 11.00
N TRP A 249 23.97 -15.89 11.81
CA TRP A 249 23.71 -17.32 11.86
C TRP A 249 23.20 -17.85 10.51
N ILE A 250 22.24 -17.14 9.89
CA ILE A 250 21.72 -17.48 8.56
C ILE A 250 22.84 -17.45 7.53
N TYR A 251 23.67 -16.40 7.54
CA TYR A 251 24.78 -16.23 6.61
C TYR A 251 25.77 -17.41 6.71
N GLN A 252 26.17 -17.82 7.92
CA GLN A 252 27.10 -18.93 8.11
C GLN A 252 26.52 -20.25 7.59
N HIS A 253 25.27 -20.55 7.92
CA HIS A 253 24.61 -21.78 7.47
C HIS A 253 24.35 -21.81 5.95
N ALA A 254 24.01 -20.65 5.38
CA ALA A 254 23.88 -20.49 3.94
C ALA A 254 25.23 -20.69 3.23
N LEU A 255 26.33 -20.19 3.80
CA LEU A 255 27.68 -20.36 3.27
C LEU A 255 28.13 -21.83 3.31
N GLU A 256 27.87 -22.54 4.40
CA GLU A 256 28.14 -23.98 4.53
C GLU A 256 27.38 -24.79 3.48
N ARG A 257 26.07 -24.52 3.31
CA ARG A 257 25.26 -25.19 2.30
C ARG A 257 25.70 -24.85 0.89
N ALA A 258 26.02 -23.59 0.62
CA ALA A 258 26.54 -23.17 -0.68
C ALA A 258 27.85 -23.89 -1.03
N LYS A 259 28.75 -24.13 -0.04
CA LYS A 259 29.95 -24.96 -0.24
C LYS A 259 29.62 -26.41 -0.59
N GLN A 260 28.63 -27.03 0.07
CA GLN A 260 28.21 -28.41 -0.21
C GLN A 260 27.75 -28.59 -1.66
N PHE A 261 27.04 -27.60 -2.21
CA PHE A 261 26.53 -27.62 -3.58
C PHE A 261 27.42 -26.88 -4.59
N SER A 262 28.62 -26.42 -4.17
CA SER A 262 29.56 -25.67 -5.01
C SER A 262 28.95 -24.41 -5.66
N ILE A 263 28.09 -23.71 -4.91
CA ILE A 263 27.40 -22.48 -5.34
C ILE A 263 28.20 -21.27 -4.83
N PRO A 264 28.77 -20.43 -5.72
CA PRO A 264 29.43 -19.20 -5.31
C PRO A 264 28.42 -18.06 -5.05
N GLY A 265 28.88 -16.97 -4.42
CA GLY A 265 28.13 -15.71 -4.37
C GLY A 265 27.27 -15.48 -3.12
N VAL A 266 27.34 -16.34 -2.10
CA VAL A 266 26.73 -16.04 -0.79
C VAL A 266 27.56 -14.97 -0.07
N THR A 267 26.96 -13.80 0.12
CA THR A 267 27.55 -12.69 0.88
C THR A 267 26.63 -12.27 2.03
N PHE A 268 27.18 -11.57 3.02
CA PHE A 268 26.37 -11.05 4.13
C PHE A 268 25.29 -10.09 3.64
N GLN A 269 25.63 -9.20 2.70
CA GLN A 269 24.68 -8.26 2.08
C GLN A 269 23.57 -8.98 1.31
N LEU A 270 23.89 -10.04 0.55
CA LEU A 270 22.89 -10.86 -0.13
C LEU A 270 21.99 -11.58 0.88
N THR A 271 22.55 -12.03 2.01
CA THR A 271 21.80 -12.68 3.08
C THR A 271 20.76 -11.72 3.68
N GLN A 272 21.18 -10.51 4.03
CA GLN A 272 20.26 -9.47 4.49
C GLN A 272 19.20 -9.15 3.43
N GLY A 273 19.60 -9.04 2.16
CA GLY A 273 18.70 -8.78 1.04
C GLY A 273 17.59 -9.82 0.89
N VAL A 274 17.95 -11.10 0.92
CA VAL A 274 17.00 -12.22 0.79
C VAL A 274 16.10 -12.31 2.01
N VAL A 275 16.68 -12.34 3.22
CA VAL A 275 15.93 -12.51 4.47
C VAL A 275 14.95 -11.36 4.71
N LYS A 276 15.41 -10.12 4.56
CA LYS A 276 14.56 -8.92 4.75
C LYS A 276 13.72 -8.59 3.51
N ASN A 277 13.81 -9.38 2.43
CA ASN A 277 13.19 -9.09 1.14
C ASN A 277 13.41 -7.63 0.69
N ILE A 278 14.67 -7.14 0.79
CA ILE A 278 15.00 -5.72 0.60
C ILE A 278 14.69 -5.30 -0.83
N ILE A 279 13.71 -4.41 -0.99
CA ILE A 279 13.45 -3.70 -2.23
C ILE A 279 14.46 -2.54 -2.34
N PRO A 280 15.27 -2.47 -3.41
CA PRO A 280 16.16 -1.33 -3.63
C PRO A 280 15.35 -0.03 -3.62
N ALA A 281 15.81 0.97 -2.89
CA ALA A 281 15.08 2.23 -2.74
C ALA A 281 16.02 3.42 -2.89
N ILE A 282 15.67 4.33 -3.80
CA ILE A 282 16.51 5.45 -4.23
C ILE A 282 15.76 6.76 -4.00
N ALA A 283 16.46 7.76 -3.46
CA ALA A 283 15.88 9.07 -3.15
C ALA A 283 15.29 9.76 -4.40
N SER A 284 15.95 9.65 -5.56
CA SER A 284 15.48 10.25 -6.81
C SER A 284 14.13 9.68 -7.26
N THR A 285 13.96 8.36 -7.24
CA THR A 285 12.71 7.70 -7.62
C THR A 285 11.58 8.07 -6.66
N ASN A 286 11.86 8.08 -5.35
CA ASN A 286 10.91 8.57 -4.34
C ASN A 286 10.47 10.01 -4.61
N ALA A 287 11.42 10.90 -4.95
CA ALA A 287 11.12 12.30 -5.23
C ALA A 287 10.24 12.46 -6.49
N VAL A 288 10.51 11.71 -7.56
CA VAL A 288 9.69 11.72 -8.79
C VAL A 288 8.26 11.29 -8.48
N VAL A 289 8.08 10.14 -7.83
CA VAL A 289 6.74 9.61 -7.51
C VAL A 289 6.01 10.48 -6.49
N ALA A 290 6.70 11.01 -5.48
CA ALA A 290 6.12 11.94 -4.51
C ALA A 290 5.65 13.24 -5.15
N ALA A 291 6.40 13.75 -6.14
CA ALA A 291 6.03 14.95 -6.87
C ALA A 291 4.75 14.69 -7.69
N SER A 292 4.68 13.56 -8.40
CA SER A 292 3.48 13.16 -9.15
C SER A 292 2.27 13.03 -8.22
N THR A 293 2.37 12.26 -7.14
CA THR A 293 1.26 12.06 -6.19
C THR A 293 0.81 13.37 -5.53
N THR A 294 1.74 14.24 -5.14
CA THR A 294 1.37 15.54 -4.53
C THR A 294 0.77 16.52 -5.53
N SER A 295 1.22 16.49 -6.78
CA SER A 295 0.61 17.25 -7.87
C SER A 295 -0.87 16.88 -8.03
N GLU A 296 -1.18 15.58 -8.01
CA GLU A 296 -2.56 15.12 -8.09
C GLU A 296 -3.38 15.48 -6.85
N ALA A 297 -2.79 15.46 -5.65
CA ALA A 297 -3.46 15.92 -4.44
C ALA A 297 -3.86 17.40 -4.54
N LEU A 298 -2.96 18.25 -5.05
CA LEU A 298 -3.23 19.67 -5.24
C LEU A 298 -4.36 19.90 -6.26
N LYS A 299 -4.32 19.20 -7.40
CA LYS A 299 -5.34 19.30 -8.44
C LYS A 299 -6.71 18.85 -7.94
N ILE A 300 -6.78 17.71 -7.24
CA ILE A 300 -8.05 17.21 -6.69
C ILE A 300 -8.57 18.14 -5.58
N ALA A 301 -7.69 18.69 -4.74
CA ALA A 301 -8.11 19.59 -3.66
C ALA A 301 -8.67 20.93 -4.16
N THR A 302 -8.22 21.39 -5.33
CA THR A 302 -8.45 22.76 -5.83
C THR A 302 -9.23 22.85 -7.13
N SER A 303 -9.34 21.76 -7.89
CA SER A 303 -9.87 21.73 -9.27
C SER A 303 -9.19 22.71 -10.24
N CYS A 304 -7.94 23.11 -9.94
CA CYS A 304 -7.25 24.10 -10.78
C CYS A 304 -6.84 23.58 -12.17
N ASN A 305 -6.74 22.26 -12.31
CA ASN A 305 -6.39 21.54 -13.54
C ASN A 305 -6.92 20.09 -13.47
N PRO A 306 -7.04 19.41 -14.62
CA PRO A 306 -7.40 18.00 -14.66
C PRO A 306 -6.34 17.14 -13.96
N TYR A 307 -6.81 16.21 -13.14
CA TYR A 307 -5.97 15.23 -12.49
C TYR A 307 -5.71 14.01 -13.39
N LEU A 308 -4.71 13.22 -12.99
CA LEU A 308 -4.30 11.99 -13.65
C LEU A 308 -5.48 11.03 -13.79
N ASP A 309 -5.72 10.55 -15.01
CA ASP A 309 -6.69 9.51 -15.26
C ASP A 309 -6.10 8.13 -14.90
N ASN A 310 -6.26 7.79 -13.62
CA ASN A 310 -5.88 6.55 -12.97
C ASN A 310 -4.38 6.24 -12.82
N TYR A 311 -3.58 6.10 -13.89
CA TYR A 311 -2.25 5.48 -13.78
C TYR A 311 -1.13 6.24 -14.49
N MET A 312 0.00 6.42 -13.79
CA MET A 312 1.28 6.85 -14.34
C MET A 312 2.38 5.87 -13.91
N MET A 313 3.18 5.39 -14.86
CA MET A 313 4.44 4.68 -14.57
C MET A 313 5.66 5.54 -14.89
N TYR A 314 6.74 5.30 -14.16
CA TYR A 314 8.07 5.88 -14.34
C TYR A 314 9.10 4.76 -14.43
N ALA A 315 10.02 4.87 -15.39
CA ALA A 315 11.19 4.02 -15.52
C ALA A 315 12.45 4.88 -15.75
N GLY A 316 13.47 4.63 -14.94
CA GLY A 316 14.68 5.43 -14.82
C GLY A 316 15.97 4.72 -15.25
N GLU A 317 15.90 3.48 -15.73
CA GLU A 317 17.08 2.65 -16.01
C GLU A 317 17.88 3.11 -17.24
N GLU A 318 17.19 3.42 -18.33
CA GLU A 318 17.78 3.78 -19.63
C GLU A 318 17.48 5.24 -20.04
N GLY A 319 17.18 6.10 -19.06
CA GLY A 319 16.78 7.49 -19.28
C GLY A 319 15.63 7.90 -18.38
N VAL A 320 14.84 8.88 -18.82
CA VAL A 320 13.61 9.29 -18.12
C VAL A 320 12.43 8.92 -19.01
N TYR A 321 11.75 7.83 -18.65
CA TYR A 321 10.55 7.38 -19.35
C TYR A 321 9.34 7.43 -18.42
N THR A 322 8.23 7.94 -18.94
CA THR A 322 6.93 7.93 -18.27
C THR A 322 5.85 7.51 -19.24
N TYR A 323 4.90 6.72 -18.77
CA TYR A 323 3.72 6.35 -19.54
C TYR A 323 2.47 6.49 -18.68
N THR A 324 1.43 7.08 -19.25
CA THR A 324 0.16 7.35 -18.59
C THR A 324 -0.94 6.64 -19.35
N PHE A 325 -1.80 5.93 -18.64
CA PHE A 325 -2.94 5.24 -19.23
C PHE A 325 -4.08 5.16 -18.21
N THR A 326 -5.30 5.09 -18.73
CA THR A 326 -6.50 4.84 -17.94
C THR A 326 -6.63 3.35 -17.72
N ALA A 327 -6.46 2.87 -16.50
CA ALA A 327 -6.80 1.48 -16.19
C ALA A 327 -8.33 1.36 -16.08
N GLU A 328 -8.89 0.35 -16.74
CA GLU A 328 -10.33 0.10 -16.71
C GLU A 328 -10.77 -0.45 -15.35
N GLN A 329 -11.94 0.00 -14.87
CA GLN A 329 -12.58 -0.60 -13.71
C GLN A 329 -13.18 -1.93 -14.13
N LYS A 330 -12.71 -3.01 -13.50
CA LYS A 330 -13.22 -4.36 -13.75
C LYS A 330 -14.65 -4.50 -13.18
N PRO A 331 -15.69 -4.80 -13.99
CA PRO A 331 -17.07 -4.97 -13.50
C PRO A 331 -17.22 -6.10 -12.48
N ASP A 332 -16.34 -7.10 -12.60
CA ASP A 332 -16.22 -8.27 -11.74
C ASP A 332 -15.13 -8.09 -10.66
N CYS A 333 -14.71 -6.85 -10.38
CA CYS A 333 -13.80 -6.58 -9.27
C CYS A 333 -14.47 -6.99 -7.95
N PRO A 334 -13.82 -7.81 -7.11
CA PRO A 334 -14.45 -8.30 -5.88
C PRO A 334 -14.55 -7.22 -4.79
N VAL A 335 -14.01 -6.03 -5.03
CA VAL A 335 -14.00 -4.88 -4.10
C VAL A 335 -14.90 -3.76 -4.59
N CYS A 336 -14.60 -3.16 -5.74
CA CYS A 336 -15.35 -2.02 -6.27
C CYS A 336 -16.30 -2.35 -7.43
N GLY A 337 -16.40 -3.64 -7.80
CA GLY A 337 -17.26 -4.10 -8.89
C GLY A 337 -18.64 -4.53 -8.39
N ASN A 338 -19.60 -4.55 -9.31
CA ASN A 338 -20.98 -4.93 -9.01
C ASN A 338 -21.25 -6.42 -9.25
N LEU A 339 -20.41 -7.09 -10.04
CA LEU A 339 -20.52 -8.51 -10.36
C LEU A 339 -19.55 -9.35 -9.52
N ALA A 340 -19.94 -10.58 -9.18
CA ALA A 340 -19.05 -11.54 -8.55
C ALA A 340 -17.97 -12.02 -9.53
N ARG A 341 -16.73 -12.12 -9.05
CA ARG A 341 -15.60 -12.54 -9.88
C ARG A 341 -15.67 -14.02 -10.20
N THR A 342 -15.65 -14.39 -11.47
CA THR A 342 -15.73 -15.80 -11.85
C THR A 342 -14.41 -16.53 -11.57
N ILE A 343 -14.48 -17.63 -10.84
CA ILE A 343 -13.35 -18.54 -10.59
C ILE A 343 -13.71 -19.93 -11.13
N HIS A 344 -12.88 -20.43 -12.03
CA HIS A 344 -12.95 -21.81 -12.50
C HIS A 344 -12.29 -22.73 -11.46
N VAL A 345 -13.05 -23.75 -11.03
CA VAL A 345 -12.64 -24.70 -10.01
C VAL A 345 -13.00 -26.12 -10.44
N ASN A 346 -12.11 -27.07 -10.16
CA ASN A 346 -12.43 -28.48 -10.35
C ASN A 346 -13.42 -28.91 -9.24
N PRO A 347 -14.60 -29.43 -9.56
CA PRO A 347 -15.63 -29.80 -8.57
C PRO A 347 -15.20 -30.91 -7.60
N GLU A 348 -14.17 -31.68 -7.95
CA GLU A 348 -13.69 -32.81 -7.16
C GLU A 348 -12.69 -32.42 -6.07
N ILE A 349 -12.18 -31.18 -6.06
CA ILE A 349 -11.29 -30.70 -5.00
C ILE A 349 -12.07 -30.48 -3.71
N THR A 350 -11.37 -30.62 -2.60
CA THR A 350 -11.89 -30.34 -1.26
C THR A 350 -12.02 -28.84 -1.02
N LEU A 351 -12.88 -28.46 -0.06
CA LEU A 351 -12.98 -27.06 0.37
C LEU A 351 -11.64 -26.53 0.91
N GLU A 352 -10.85 -27.37 1.57
CA GLU A 352 -9.49 -27.04 2.04
C GLU A 352 -8.55 -26.69 0.87
N GLU A 353 -8.46 -27.54 -0.16
CA GLU A 353 -7.65 -27.28 -1.36
C GLU A 353 -8.12 -26.01 -2.09
N PHE A 354 -9.44 -25.75 -2.13
CA PHE A 354 -9.95 -24.51 -2.71
C PHE A 354 -9.51 -23.28 -1.92
N ILE A 355 -9.64 -23.31 -0.59
CA ILE A 355 -9.21 -22.25 0.32
C ILE A 355 -7.72 -21.95 0.14
N GLU A 356 -6.88 -22.99 0.05
CA GLU A 356 -5.45 -22.85 -0.19
C GLU A 356 -5.18 -22.19 -1.56
N SER A 357 -5.93 -22.60 -2.60
CA SER A 357 -5.80 -22.01 -3.94
C SER A 357 -6.07 -20.50 -3.98
N LEU A 358 -6.95 -19.97 -3.10
CA LEU A 358 -7.25 -18.54 -3.03
C LEU A 358 -6.04 -17.70 -2.56
N GLY A 359 -5.09 -18.31 -1.83
CA GLY A 359 -3.85 -17.66 -1.44
C GLY A 359 -2.82 -17.59 -2.57
N GLU A 360 -2.83 -18.56 -3.48
CA GLU A 360 -1.86 -18.67 -4.58
C GLU A 360 -2.30 -17.95 -5.85
N ARG A 361 -3.62 -17.80 -6.06
CA ARG A 361 -4.20 -17.09 -7.21
C ARG A 361 -3.79 -15.61 -7.22
N ALA A 362 -3.18 -15.17 -8.32
CA ALA A 362 -2.73 -13.79 -8.50
C ALA A 362 -3.88 -12.79 -8.36
N GLU A 363 -5.09 -13.20 -8.73
CA GLU A 363 -6.32 -12.42 -8.67
C GLU A 363 -6.96 -12.28 -7.28
N ALA A 364 -6.56 -13.08 -6.28
CA ALA A 364 -7.18 -13.13 -4.96
C ALA A 364 -6.18 -12.85 -3.82
N GLN A 365 -5.09 -13.62 -3.78
CA GLN A 365 -4.01 -13.50 -2.78
C GLN A 365 -4.55 -13.37 -1.33
N LEU A 366 -5.50 -14.22 -0.93
CA LEU A 366 -6.13 -14.20 0.40
C LEU A 366 -5.35 -15.09 1.38
N LYS A 367 -5.15 -14.64 2.64
CA LYS A 367 -4.30 -15.35 3.61
C LYS A 367 -5.08 -16.30 4.50
N LYS A 368 -6.22 -15.85 5.03
CA LYS A 368 -7.03 -16.57 6.01
C LYS A 368 -8.51 -16.46 5.66
N PRO A 369 -8.93 -16.92 4.46
CA PRO A 369 -10.30 -16.75 4.04
C PRO A 369 -11.26 -17.62 4.86
N SER A 370 -12.45 -17.08 5.11
CA SER A 370 -13.67 -17.75 5.55
C SER A 370 -14.72 -17.62 4.43
N LEU A 371 -15.53 -18.64 4.23
CA LEU A 371 -16.42 -18.77 3.07
C LEU A 371 -17.86 -19.02 3.49
N ARG A 372 -18.77 -18.33 2.82
CA ARG A 372 -20.21 -18.46 3.01
C ARG A 372 -20.91 -18.36 1.65
N SER A 373 -21.90 -19.22 1.42
CA SER A 373 -22.90 -19.00 0.37
C SER A 373 -24.13 -18.32 0.96
N GLU A 374 -25.06 -17.87 0.11
CA GLU A 374 -26.33 -17.28 0.59
C GLU A 374 -27.09 -18.21 1.54
N GLU A 375 -27.00 -19.53 1.32
CA GLU A 375 -27.78 -20.52 2.06
C GLU A 375 -27.07 -21.01 3.33
N LYS A 376 -25.74 -21.11 3.33
CA LYS A 376 -24.99 -21.73 4.44
C LYS A 376 -23.57 -21.21 4.57
N THR A 377 -23.06 -21.28 5.79
CA THR A 377 -21.64 -21.04 6.08
C THR A 377 -20.84 -22.27 5.69
N LEU A 378 -19.93 -22.13 4.73
CA LEU A 378 -19.11 -23.23 4.23
C LEU A 378 -17.96 -23.51 5.18
N TYR A 379 -17.22 -22.47 5.55
CA TYR A 379 -16.16 -22.54 6.54
C TYR A 379 -15.93 -21.18 7.20
N GLN A 380 -15.86 -21.15 8.52
CA GLN A 380 -15.70 -19.91 9.28
C GLN A 380 -14.56 -20.06 10.29
N ARG A 381 -13.51 -19.26 10.20
CA ARG A 381 -12.35 -19.37 11.10
C ARG A 381 -12.59 -18.79 12.50
N PHE A 382 -13.57 -17.88 12.63
CA PHE A 382 -13.90 -17.20 13.88
C PHE A 382 -15.40 -16.86 13.95
N PRO A 383 -16.07 -17.01 15.11
CA PRO A 383 -15.57 -17.49 16.41
C PRO A 383 -15.28 -19.01 16.46
N PRO A 384 -14.52 -19.52 17.46
CA PRO A 384 -14.11 -20.93 17.54
C PRO A 384 -15.26 -21.94 17.46
N GLN A 385 -16.44 -21.57 17.95
CA GLN A 385 -17.64 -22.41 17.90
C GLN A 385 -18.09 -22.68 16.46
N LEU A 386 -18.07 -21.66 15.59
CA LEU A 386 -18.41 -21.82 14.18
C LEU A 386 -17.29 -22.53 13.41
N GLU A 387 -16.03 -22.33 13.83
CA GLU A 387 -14.91 -23.05 13.27
C GLU A 387 -15.03 -24.55 13.53
N GLU A 388 -15.28 -24.97 14.77
CA GLU A 388 -15.48 -26.39 15.09
C GLU A 388 -16.67 -27.01 14.35
N GLN A 389 -17.77 -26.25 14.19
CA GLN A 389 -18.96 -26.72 13.46
C GLN A 389 -18.74 -26.84 11.95
N THR A 390 -17.93 -25.97 11.36
CA THR A 390 -17.71 -25.92 9.91
C THR A 390 -16.43 -26.62 9.46
N ARG A 391 -15.51 -26.93 10.38
CA ARG A 391 -14.27 -27.69 10.12
C ARG A 391 -14.51 -29.01 9.38
N PRO A 392 -15.58 -29.80 9.65
CA PRO A 392 -15.85 -31.02 8.89
C PRO A 392 -16.03 -30.78 7.38
N ASN A 393 -16.53 -29.59 6.98
CA ASN A 393 -16.75 -29.23 5.58
C ASN A 393 -15.44 -29.09 4.81
N LEU A 394 -14.31 -28.81 5.48
CA LEU A 394 -13.00 -28.68 4.84
C LEU A 394 -12.62 -29.92 4.02
N ARG A 395 -13.03 -31.11 4.48
CA ARG A 395 -12.75 -32.40 3.82
C ARG A 395 -13.79 -32.79 2.77
N MET A 396 -14.88 -32.04 2.65
CA MET A 396 -15.93 -32.30 1.67
C MET A 396 -15.53 -31.71 0.31
N LYS A 397 -16.00 -32.33 -0.77
CA LYS A 397 -15.76 -31.83 -2.13
C LYS A 397 -16.60 -30.60 -2.40
N LEU A 398 -16.11 -29.70 -3.24
CA LEU A 398 -16.84 -28.48 -3.60
C LEU A 398 -18.24 -28.79 -4.16
N LYS A 399 -18.37 -29.80 -5.03
CA LYS A 399 -19.68 -30.20 -5.59
C LYS A 399 -20.73 -30.64 -4.56
N ASP A 400 -20.28 -31.09 -3.38
CA ASP A 400 -21.18 -31.52 -2.30
C ASP A 400 -21.61 -30.33 -1.42
N LEU A 401 -20.91 -29.20 -1.56
CA LEU A 401 -21.09 -27.99 -0.75
C LEU A 401 -21.75 -26.86 -1.52
N VAL A 402 -21.42 -26.67 -2.79
CA VAL A 402 -21.88 -25.58 -3.64
C VAL A 402 -22.32 -26.09 -5.01
N SER A 403 -23.22 -25.36 -5.66
CA SER A 403 -23.70 -25.65 -7.02
C SER A 403 -22.85 -24.95 -8.08
N ASP A 404 -22.86 -25.47 -9.32
CA ASP A 404 -22.21 -24.80 -10.45
C ASP A 404 -22.84 -23.42 -10.72
N GLY A 405 -21.99 -22.41 -10.83
CA GLY A 405 -22.39 -21.01 -10.99
C GLY A 405 -22.84 -20.32 -9.70
N GLN A 406 -22.73 -20.95 -8.52
CA GLN A 406 -23.12 -20.35 -7.25
C GLN A 406 -22.13 -19.26 -6.82
N GLU A 407 -22.67 -18.16 -6.27
CA GLU A 407 -21.88 -17.10 -5.66
C GLU A 407 -21.54 -17.43 -4.21
N VAL A 408 -20.29 -17.13 -3.83
CA VAL A 408 -19.78 -17.26 -2.47
C VAL A 408 -19.17 -15.93 -2.03
N ALA A 409 -19.52 -15.52 -0.82
CA ALA A 409 -18.86 -14.44 -0.10
C ALA A 409 -17.65 -15.00 0.65
N VAL A 410 -16.50 -14.36 0.46
CA VAL A 410 -15.24 -14.76 1.06
C VAL A 410 -14.73 -13.59 1.89
N SER A 411 -14.71 -13.78 3.21
CA SER A 411 -14.17 -12.79 4.15
C SER A 411 -12.74 -13.18 4.53
N ASP A 412 -11.86 -12.21 4.72
CA ASP A 412 -10.52 -12.43 5.26
C ASP A 412 -10.26 -11.38 6.34
N PRO A 413 -9.78 -11.76 7.54
CA PRO A 413 -9.48 -10.82 8.62
C PRO A 413 -8.52 -9.69 8.24
N ALA A 414 -7.75 -9.86 7.16
CA ALA A 414 -6.88 -8.82 6.63
C ALA A 414 -7.61 -7.72 5.86
N PHE A 415 -8.93 -7.79 5.67
CA PHE A 415 -9.73 -6.81 4.92
C PHE A 415 -11.06 -6.51 5.64
N THR A 416 -11.65 -5.35 5.34
CA THR A 416 -12.89 -4.86 5.97
C THR A 416 -14.16 -5.27 5.21
N ILE A 417 -14.03 -5.86 4.03
CA ILE A 417 -15.15 -6.22 3.15
C ILE A 417 -15.09 -7.70 2.75
N ASP A 418 -16.24 -8.21 2.31
CA ASP A 418 -16.37 -9.55 1.76
C ASP A 418 -16.13 -9.55 0.25
N PHE A 419 -15.23 -10.42 -0.21
CA PHE A 419 -14.95 -10.64 -1.63
C PHE A 419 -16.02 -11.54 -2.22
N ARG A 420 -16.61 -11.15 -3.36
CA ARG A 420 -17.64 -11.94 -4.04
C ARG A 420 -17.05 -12.73 -5.20
N TYR A 421 -17.20 -14.06 -5.17
CA TYR A 421 -16.74 -14.95 -6.23
C TYR A 421 -17.88 -15.83 -6.74
N LYS A 422 -17.94 -16.02 -8.05
CA LYS A 422 -18.83 -16.98 -8.72
C LYS A 422 -18.04 -18.23 -9.08
N LEU A 423 -18.40 -19.37 -8.50
CA LEU A 423 -17.69 -20.63 -8.73
C LEU A 423 -18.26 -21.33 -9.97
N VAL A 424 -17.43 -21.58 -10.96
CA VAL A 424 -17.82 -22.30 -12.19
C VAL A 424 -17.02 -23.59 -12.27
N PHE A 425 -17.72 -24.72 -12.37
CA PHE A 425 -17.10 -26.04 -12.41
C PHE A 425 -16.47 -26.30 -13.77
N SER A 426 -15.19 -26.69 -13.77
CA SER A 426 -14.38 -26.93 -14.98
C SER A 426 -13.63 -28.24 -14.94
#